data_AF-A0A9J6P3B1-F1
#
_entry.id   AF-A0A9J6P3B1-F1
#
_cell.length_a   1.000
_cell.length_b   1.000
_cell.length_c   1.000
_cell.angle_alpha   90.00
_cell.angle_beta   90.00
_cell.angle_gamma   90.00
#
_symmetry.space_group_name_H-M   'P 1'
#
loop_
_entity.id
_entity.type
_entity.pdbx_description
1 polymer ?
#
loop_
_entity_poly.entity_id
_entity_poly.type
_entity_poly.pdbx_seq_one_letter_code
_entity_poly.pdbx_strand_id
1 'polypeptide(L)'
;MSKFKKMIISLVLKIMGKALVYLYKKDDETFHNLIDFCDGESFKIRIANLNIFLHIMIKDKNTRRMEIIKNDNKECDIEIIFKNINYAFKVFMGKKSIHEAYAERAFILKGDIHKAMGLVRGLYIVEYLLFPKFIWRRILKEKPKTFARKFIVYMRVLR
;
A
#
# COMPACT_ATOMS: atom_id res chain seq x y z
N MET A 1 17.36 14.22 10.35
CA MET A 1 16.69 13.12 9.60
C MET A 1 17.25 13.04 8.19
N SER A 2 17.70 11.87 7.73
CA SER A 2 18.41 11.71 6.43
C SER A 2 17.49 11.96 5.22
N LYS A 3 17.86 12.91 4.35
CA LYS A 3 17.17 13.22 3.08
C LYS A 3 16.99 11.97 2.18
N PHE A 4 17.97 11.07 2.22
CA PHE A 4 17.96 9.81 1.47
C PHE A 4 16.77 8.91 1.83
N LYS A 5 16.47 8.75 3.13
CA LYS A 5 15.31 7.96 3.58
C LYS A 5 14.00 8.53 3.06
N LYS A 6 13.84 9.86 3.11
CA LYS A 6 12.64 10.56 2.60
C LYS A 6 12.47 10.32 1.09
N MET A 7 13.55 10.43 0.32
CA MET A 7 13.55 10.21 -1.13
C MET A 7 13.09 8.80 -1.47
N ILE A 8 13.68 7.78 -0.83
CA ILE A 8 13.31 6.39 -1.09
C ILE A 8 11.87 6.11 -0.71
N ILE A 9 11.42 6.56 0.45
CA ILE A 9 10.04 6.29 0.88
C ILE A 9 9.05 6.97 -0.07
N SER A 10 9.30 8.21 -0.50
CA SER A 10 8.46 8.87 -1.50
C SER A 10 8.44 8.09 -2.82
N LEU A 11 9.58 7.57 -3.27
CA LEU A 11 9.64 6.74 -4.48
C LEU A 11 8.83 5.45 -4.31
N VAL A 12 9.00 4.73 -3.21
CA VAL A 12 8.27 3.49 -2.93
C VAL A 12 6.78 3.74 -2.82
N LEU A 13 6.34 4.80 -2.12
CA LEU A 13 4.92 5.17 -2.03
C LEU A 13 4.31 5.49 -3.40
N LYS A 14 5.05 6.18 -4.28
CA LYS A 14 4.60 6.43 -5.66
C LYS A 14 4.43 5.12 -6.44
N ILE A 15 5.40 4.22 -6.34
CA ILE A 15 5.37 2.90 -6.99
C ILE A 15 4.21 2.05 -6.44
N MET A 16 4.02 2.03 -5.12
CA MET A 16 2.90 1.36 -4.45
C MET A 16 1.55 1.91 -4.90
N GLY A 17 1.42 3.24 -4.98
CA GLY A 17 0.19 3.87 -5.46
C GLY A 17 -0.16 3.46 -6.88
N LYS A 18 0.83 3.49 -7.80
CA LYS A 18 0.65 3.00 -9.17
C LYS A 18 0.24 1.52 -9.20
N ALA A 19 0.89 0.68 -8.38
CA ALA A 19 0.60 -0.75 -8.31
C ALA A 19 -0.82 -1.03 -7.79
N LEU A 20 -1.25 -0.32 -6.75
CA LEU A 20 -2.61 -0.42 -6.18
C LEU A 20 -3.68 -0.08 -7.22
N VAL A 21 -3.54 1.06 -7.91
CA VAL A 21 -4.45 1.49 -8.96
C VAL A 21 -4.47 0.49 -10.12
N TYR A 22 -3.30 -0.03 -10.51
CA TYR A 22 -3.21 -1.03 -11.56
C TYR A 22 -3.91 -2.33 -11.17
N LEU A 23 -3.60 -2.88 -9.99
CA LEU A 23 -4.15 -4.17 -9.55
C LEU A 23 -5.66 -4.11 -9.38
N TYR A 24 -6.18 -3.04 -8.78
CA TYR A 24 -7.62 -2.90 -8.63
C TYR A 24 -8.36 -2.89 -9.97
N LYS A 25 -7.77 -2.27 -11.01
CA LYS A 25 -8.33 -2.27 -12.35
C LYS A 25 -8.21 -3.63 -13.07
N LYS A 26 -7.08 -4.33 -12.89
CA LYS A 26 -6.64 -5.44 -13.77
C LYS A 26 -6.80 -6.83 -13.15
N ASP A 27 -6.90 -6.90 -11.83
CA ASP A 27 -6.94 -8.17 -11.11
C ASP A 27 -8.35 -8.70 -10.95
N ASP A 28 -8.42 -10.02 -10.81
CA ASP A 28 -9.64 -10.78 -10.62
C ASP A 28 -10.29 -10.43 -9.27
N GLU A 29 -11.54 -10.85 -9.09
CA GLU A 29 -12.44 -10.53 -7.96
C GLU A 29 -11.78 -10.53 -6.57
N THR A 30 -10.73 -11.33 -6.38
CA THR A 30 -9.99 -11.47 -5.11
C THR A 30 -9.41 -10.17 -4.59
N PHE A 31 -8.67 -9.38 -5.38
CA PHE A 31 -8.06 -8.14 -4.87
C PHE A 31 -9.10 -7.05 -4.64
N HIS A 32 -10.13 -7.03 -5.49
CA HIS A 32 -11.27 -6.13 -5.36
C HIS A 32 -12.04 -6.40 -4.05
N ASN A 33 -12.35 -7.67 -3.76
CA ASN A 33 -13.07 -8.08 -2.56
C ASN A 33 -12.29 -7.83 -1.26
N LEU A 34 -10.95 -7.72 -1.34
CA LEU A 34 -10.14 -7.30 -0.20
C LEU A 34 -10.27 -5.79 0.09
N ILE A 35 -10.52 -4.96 -0.93
CA ILE A 35 -10.67 -3.51 -0.77
C ILE A 35 -12.16 -3.20 -0.74
N ASP A 36 -12.78 -3.43 0.42
CA ASP A 36 -14.22 -3.20 0.61
C ASP A 36 -14.53 -1.74 0.94
N PHE A 37 -14.27 -0.88 -0.04
CA PHE A 37 -14.55 0.55 0.00
C PHE A 37 -15.73 0.85 -0.95
N CYS A 38 -16.55 1.83 -0.59
CA CYS A 38 -17.61 2.40 -1.41
C CYS A 38 -17.08 3.52 -2.30
N ASP A 39 -17.89 3.94 -3.27
CA ASP A 39 -17.55 5.08 -4.12
C ASP A 39 -17.38 6.35 -3.30
N GLY A 40 -16.29 7.08 -3.56
CA GLY A 40 -15.91 8.27 -2.81
C GLY A 40 -15.09 8.00 -1.56
N GLU A 41 -15.10 6.78 -1.03
CA GLU A 41 -14.26 6.43 0.12
C GLU A 41 -12.78 6.37 -0.28
N SER A 42 -11.93 6.67 0.68
CA SER A 42 -10.49 6.82 0.48
C SER A 42 -9.67 6.34 1.66
N PHE A 43 -8.44 5.97 1.39
CA PHE A 43 -7.46 5.66 2.42
C PHE A 43 -6.17 6.43 2.20
N LYS A 44 -5.47 6.69 3.31
CA LYS A 44 -4.22 7.42 3.34
C LYS A 44 -3.16 6.63 4.11
N ILE A 45 -1.96 6.55 3.54
CA ILE A 45 -0.76 6.03 4.20
C ILE A 45 0.20 7.20 4.33
N ARG A 46 0.59 7.57 5.55
CA ARG A 46 1.53 8.68 5.79
C ARG A 46 2.56 8.37 6.85
N ILE A 47 3.57 9.22 6.93
CA ILE A 47 4.55 9.19 8.03
C ILE A 47 4.27 10.36 8.95
N ALA A 48 4.23 10.11 10.25
CA ALA A 48 4.05 11.15 11.26
C ALA A 48 5.12 12.25 11.11
N ASN A 49 4.69 13.51 11.26
CA ASN A 49 5.54 14.69 11.20
C ASN A 49 6.29 14.88 9.86
N LEU A 50 5.79 14.30 8.77
CA LEU A 50 6.33 14.46 7.43
C LEU A 50 5.23 14.64 6.40
N ASN A 51 5.44 15.54 5.44
CA ASN A 51 4.60 15.68 4.26
C ASN A 51 4.97 14.63 3.19
N ILE A 52 4.88 13.36 3.56
CA ILE A 52 5.11 12.20 2.70
C ILE A 52 3.95 11.23 2.92
N PHE A 53 3.10 11.13 1.91
CA PHE A 53 1.90 10.33 1.97
C PHE A 53 1.55 9.70 0.62
N LEU A 54 0.67 8.71 0.69
CA LEU A 54 -0.08 8.15 -0.42
C LEU A 54 -1.56 8.24 -0.04
N HIS A 55 -2.35 8.95 -0.82
CA HIS A 55 -3.81 9.01 -0.64
C HIS A 55 -4.46 8.45 -1.89
N ILE A 56 -5.34 7.47 -1.73
CA ILE A 56 -6.06 6.84 -2.81
C ILE A 56 -7.56 6.84 -2.50
N MET A 57 -8.38 7.11 -3.52
CA MET A 57 -9.83 7.14 -3.43
C MET A 57 -10.43 6.17 -4.46
N ILE A 58 -11.51 5.47 -4.07
CA ILE A 58 -12.34 4.72 -5.01
C ILE A 58 -13.21 5.73 -5.75
N LYS A 59 -13.05 5.81 -7.06
CA LYS A 59 -13.88 6.68 -7.90
C LYS A 59 -15.16 5.99 -8.33
N ASP A 60 -15.04 4.70 -8.64
CA ASP A 60 -16.15 3.88 -9.12
C ASP A 60 -15.77 2.40 -8.90
N LYS A 61 -16.49 1.74 -8.01
CA LYS A 61 -16.32 0.35 -7.61
C LYS A 61 -16.72 -0.58 -8.77
N ASN A 62 -17.79 -0.26 -9.48
CA ASN A 62 -18.31 -1.05 -10.60
C ASN A 62 -17.32 -1.10 -11.77
N THR A 63 -16.74 0.05 -12.12
CA THR A 63 -15.71 0.13 -13.17
C THR A 63 -14.28 -0.10 -12.67
N ARG A 64 -14.14 -0.46 -11.38
CA ARG A 64 -12.88 -0.75 -10.68
C ARG A 64 -11.84 0.35 -10.85
N ARG A 65 -12.27 1.61 -10.65
CA ARG A 65 -11.43 2.80 -10.78
C ARG A 65 -11.00 3.32 -9.42
N MET A 66 -9.69 3.41 -9.24
CA MET A 66 -9.04 4.14 -8.15
C MET A 66 -8.22 5.30 -8.68
N GLU A 67 -8.15 6.37 -7.90
CA GLU A 67 -7.35 7.56 -8.23
C GLU A 67 -6.44 7.94 -7.06
N ILE A 68 -5.21 8.33 -7.38
CA ILE A 68 -4.26 8.87 -6.41
C ILE A 68 -4.57 10.34 -6.21
N ILE A 69 -4.90 10.72 -4.97
CA ILE A 69 -5.15 12.09 -4.57
C ILE A 69 -3.83 12.75 -4.18
N LYS A 70 -3.56 13.93 -4.76
CA LYS A 70 -2.34 14.71 -4.49
C LYS A 70 -2.50 15.73 -3.35
N ASN A 71 -3.72 15.95 -2.89
CA ASN A 71 -4.04 16.93 -1.85
C ASN A 71 -4.09 16.24 -0.47
N ASP A 72 -3.19 16.63 0.44
CA ASP A 72 -3.12 16.05 1.79
C ASP A 72 -4.24 16.54 2.71
N ASN A 73 -4.86 17.69 2.42
CA ASN A 73 -5.88 18.29 3.29
C ASN A 73 -7.24 17.60 3.21
N LYS A 74 -7.41 16.63 2.29
CA LYS A 74 -8.65 15.87 2.20
C LYS A 74 -8.65 14.81 3.31
N GLU A 75 -9.74 14.77 4.07
CA GLU A 75 -10.02 13.70 5.02
C GLU A 75 -10.11 12.36 4.31
N CYS A 76 -9.89 11.28 5.05
CA CYS A 76 -9.95 9.92 4.54
C CYS A 76 -10.60 8.99 5.56
N ASP A 77 -11.30 7.98 5.05
CA ASP A 77 -12.05 7.02 5.84
C ASP A 77 -11.12 6.07 6.61
N ILE A 78 -9.95 5.76 6.02
CA ILE A 78 -8.91 4.96 6.67
C ILE A 78 -7.56 5.65 6.59
N GLU A 79 -6.89 5.78 7.74
CA GLU A 79 -5.56 6.38 7.82
C GLU A 79 -4.56 5.43 8.49
N ILE A 80 -3.50 5.07 7.76
CA ILE A 80 -2.32 4.34 8.27
C ILE A 80 -1.20 5.36 8.49
N ILE A 81 -0.78 5.53 9.75
CA ILE A 81 0.21 6.52 10.16
C ILE A 81 1.44 5.82 10.71
N PHE A 82 2.53 5.78 9.95
CA PHE A 82 3.80 5.31 10.48
C PHE A 82 4.34 6.30 11.52
N LYS A 83 4.57 5.81 12.75
CA LYS A 83 5.03 6.65 13.88
C LYS A 83 6.42 7.25 13.66
N ASN A 84 7.27 6.56 12.88
CA ASN A 84 8.64 6.98 12.62
C ASN A 84 9.08 6.61 11.20
N ILE A 85 9.83 7.51 10.55
CA ILE A 85 10.46 7.28 9.25
C ILE A 85 11.33 6.02 9.21
N ASN A 86 11.97 5.63 10.32
CA ASN A 86 12.80 4.43 10.39
C ASN A 86 11.97 3.15 10.28
N TYR A 87 10.77 3.11 10.86
CA TYR A 87 9.86 1.98 10.71
C TYR A 87 9.31 1.91 9.30
N ALA A 88 8.82 3.03 8.78
CA ALA A 88 8.39 3.15 7.39
C ALA A 88 9.49 2.67 6.42
N PHE A 89 10.72 3.13 6.60
CA PHE A 89 11.86 2.72 5.78
C PHE A 89 12.13 1.22 5.84
N LYS A 90 12.02 0.58 7.01
CA LYS A 90 12.18 -0.88 7.13
C LYS A 90 11.11 -1.63 6.36
N VAL A 91 9.86 -1.19 6.43
CA VAL A 91 8.76 -1.79 5.67
C VAL A 91 8.96 -1.62 4.17
N PHE A 92 9.15 -0.38 3.72
CA PHE A 92 9.29 -0.05 2.31
C PHE A 92 10.56 -0.60 1.65
N MET A 93 11.62 -0.90 2.43
CA MET A 93 12.81 -1.59 1.93
C MET A 93 12.69 -3.12 1.92
N GLY A 94 11.55 -3.67 2.34
CA GLY A 94 11.41 -5.10 2.52
C GLY A 94 12.38 -5.64 3.58
N LYS A 95 12.61 -4.90 4.66
CA LYS A 95 13.27 -5.45 5.86
C LYS A 95 12.25 -5.97 6.88
N LYS A 96 11.00 -5.53 6.77
CA LYS A 96 9.84 -5.99 7.53
C LYS A 96 8.61 -5.98 6.63
N SER A 97 7.65 -6.85 6.89
CA SER A 97 6.35 -6.83 6.21
C SER A 97 5.42 -5.80 6.85
N ILE A 98 4.38 -5.41 6.13
CA ILE A 98 3.30 -4.59 6.69
C ILE A 98 2.60 -5.28 7.88
N HIS A 99 2.47 -6.62 7.86
CA HIS A 99 1.88 -7.38 8.97
C HIS A 99 2.77 -7.38 10.23
N GLU A 100 4.08 -7.51 10.07
CA GLU A 100 5.02 -7.39 11.19
C GLU A 100 5.00 -5.97 11.77
N ALA A 101 4.93 -4.95 10.91
CA ALA A 101 4.80 -3.56 11.35
C ALA A 101 3.50 -3.30 12.12
N TYR A 102 2.40 -3.99 11.75
CA TYR A 102 1.15 -3.94 12.49
C TYR A 102 1.29 -4.59 13.87
N ALA A 103 1.83 -5.81 13.93
CA ALA A 103 2.03 -6.55 15.17
C ALA A 103 2.95 -5.81 16.17
N GLU A 104 3.97 -5.12 15.67
CA GLU A 104 4.89 -4.31 16.47
C GLU A 104 4.34 -2.93 16.86
N ARG A 105 3.08 -2.61 16.52
CA ARG A 105 2.47 -1.29 16.75
C ARG A 105 3.30 -0.14 16.13
N ALA A 106 3.97 -0.42 15.00
CA ALA A 106 4.86 0.53 14.32
C ALA A 106 4.11 1.63 13.57
N PHE A 107 2.80 1.44 13.33
CA PHE A 107 1.90 2.43 12.79
C PHE A 107 0.59 2.50 13.59
N ILE A 108 -0.11 3.62 13.46
CA ILE A 108 -1.45 3.84 14.00
C ILE A 108 -2.43 3.65 12.85
N LEU A 109 -3.52 2.96 13.11
CA LEU A 109 -4.63 2.79 12.17
C LEU A 109 -5.83 3.59 12.70
N LYS A 110 -6.41 4.45 11.86
CA LYS A 110 -7.66 5.16 12.13
C LYS A 110 -8.70 4.76 11.08
N GLY A 111 -9.97 4.74 11.47
CA GLY A 111 -11.09 4.33 10.62
C GLY A 111 -11.65 2.97 10.99
N ASP A 112 -12.46 2.40 10.09
CA ASP A 112 -13.06 1.08 10.25
C ASP A 112 -12.00 -0.03 10.20
N ILE A 113 -11.95 -0.85 11.25
CA ILE A 113 -10.96 -1.92 11.40
C ILE A 113 -11.16 -3.06 10.37
N HIS A 114 -12.40 -3.36 9.99
CA HIS A 114 -12.69 -4.41 9.01
C HIS A 114 -12.19 -4.01 7.63
N LYS A 115 -12.53 -2.79 7.19
CA LYS A 115 -12.04 -2.24 5.91
C LYS A 115 -10.51 -2.09 5.91
N ALA A 116 -9.94 -1.71 7.05
CA ALA A 116 -8.51 -1.57 7.19
C ALA A 116 -7.75 -2.90 7.10
N MET A 117 -8.30 -3.99 7.63
CA MET A 117 -7.68 -5.32 7.48
C MET A 117 -7.67 -5.77 6.02
N GLY A 118 -8.74 -5.49 5.28
CA GLY A 118 -8.80 -5.68 3.83
C GLY A 118 -7.69 -4.91 3.10
N LEU A 119 -7.53 -3.61 3.43
CA LEU A 119 -6.46 -2.77 2.91
C LEU A 119 -5.06 -3.32 3.24
N VAL A 120 -4.81 -3.73 4.49
CA VAL A 120 -3.50 -4.30 4.89
C VAL A 120 -3.17 -5.56 4.09
N ARG A 121 -4.16 -6.43 3.84
CA ARG A 121 -3.97 -7.61 2.97
C ARG A 121 -3.68 -7.21 1.52
N GLY A 122 -4.37 -6.21 0.98
CA GLY A 122 -4.09 -5.65 -0.34
C GLY A 122 -2.66 -5.08 -0.43
N LEU A 123 -2.20 -4.38 0.61
CA LEU A 123 -0.82 -3.88 0.70
C LEU A 123 0.19 -5.01 0.77
N TYR A 124 -0.08 -6.09 1.50
CA TYR A 124 0.79 -7.28 1.54
C TYR A 124 0.95 -7.93 0.16
N ILE A 125 -0.13 -7.99 -0.63
CA ILE A 125 -0.08 -8.45 -2.03
C ILE A 125 0.78 -7.51 -2.88
N VAL A 126 0.62 -6.19 -2.72
CA VAL A 126 1.43 -5.20 -3.42
C VAL A 126 2.90 -5.31 -3.05
N GLU A 127 3.23 -5.49 -1.76
CA GLU A 127 4.59 -5.75 -1.27
C GLU A 127 5.19 -7.00 -1.94
N TYR A 128 4.42 -8.09 -2.01
CA TYR A 128 4.83 -9.33 -2.70
C TYR A 128 5.10 -9.14 -4.20
N LEU A 129 4.37 -8.24 -4.84
CA LEU A 129 4.52 -7.92 -6.26
C LEU A 129 5.65 -6.94 -6.53
N LEU A 130 5.92 -6.01 -5.61
CA LEU A 130 6.95 -4.98 -5.77
C LEU A 130 8.33 -5.41 -5.30
N PHE A 131 8.41 -6.36 -4.35
CA PHE A 131 9.69 -6.85 -3.86
C PHE A 131 10.28 -7.95 -4.77
N PRO A 132 11.53 -7.80 -5.22
CA PRO A 132 12.20 -8.79 -6.04
C PRO A 132 12.30 -10.14 -5.33
N LYS A 133 12.50 -11.21 -6.11
CA LYS A 133 12.38 -12.60 -5.62
C LYS A 133 13.26 -12.94 -4.39
N PHE A 134 14.34 -12.21 -4.18
CA PHE A 134 15.26 -12.38 -3.06
C PHE A 134 14.76 -11.74 -1.76
N ILE A 135 13.97 -10.67 -1.86
CA ILE A 135 13.49 -9.87 -0.74
C ILE A 135 12.26 -10.52 -0.10
N TRP A 136 11.24 -10.88 -0.90
CA TRP A 136 10.00 -11.48 -0.35
C TRP A 136 10.20 -12.83 0.36
N ARG A 137 11.17 -13.68 -0.06
CA ARG A 137 11.46 -14.98 0.62
C ARG A 137 11.83 -14.82 2.09
N ARG A 138 12.31 -13.64 2.51
CA ARG A 138 12.70 -13.37 3.90
C ARG A 138 11.60 -12.71 4.73
N ILE A 139 10.60 -12.11 4.10
CA ILE A 139 9.65 -11.19 4.75
C ILE A 139 8.23 -11.75 4.76
N LEU A 140 7.88 -12.53 3.74
CA LEU A 140 6.55 -13.08 3.57
C LEU A 140 6.54 -14.51 4.09
N LYS A 141 5.79 -14.76 5.17
CA LYS A 141 5.62 -16.09 5.74
C LYS A 141 4.87 -17.03 4.80
N GLU A 142 3.96 -16.49 3.98
CA GLU A 142 3.14 -17.26 3.05
C GLU A 142 3.11 -16.61 1.66
N LYS A 143 3.20 -17.45 0.63
CA LYS A 143 3.03 -17.06 -0.77
C LYS A 143 1.53 -16.84 -1.03
N PRO A 144 1.09 -15.63 -1.43
CA PRO A 144 -0.30 -15.46 -1.84
C PRO A 144 -0.56 -16.37 -3.06
N LYS A 145 -1.63 -17.19 -2.96
CA LYS A 145 -1.84 -18.38 -3.80
C LYS A 145 -2.16 -18.09 -5.27
N THR A 146 -2.40 -16.84 -5.67
CA THR A 146 -2.99 -16.54 -6.98
C THR A 146 -2.46 -15.23 -7.56
N PHE A 147 -1.24 -15.25 -8.11
CA PHE A 147 -0.74 -14.11 -8.92
C PHE A 147 0.11 -14.60 -10.09
N ALA A 148 -0.56 -15.04 -11.15
CA ALA A 148 0.08 -15.60 -12.35
C ALA A 148 0.86 -14.55 -13.20
N ARG A 149 0.70 -13.25 -12.94
CA ARG A 149 1.18 -12.17 -13.84
C ARG A 149 2.09 -11.12 -13.18
N LYS A 150 2.96 -11.55 -12.25
CA LYS A 150 3.95 -10.67 -11.59
C LYS A 150 4.75 -9.77 -12.55
N PHE A 151 5.20 -10.34 -13.66
CA PHE A 151 6.11 -9.68 -14.59
C PHE A 151 5.45 -8.49 -15.33
N ILE A 152 4.15 -8.60 -15.61
CA ILE A 152 3.38 -7.56 -16.32
C ILE A 152 3.14 -6.34 -15.42
N VAL A 153 2.92 -6.56 -14.11
CA VAL A 153 2.81 -5.48 -13.12
C VAL A 153 4.12 -4.72 -13.03
N TYR A 154 5.25 -5.42 -12.89
CA TYR A 154 6.59 -4.81 -12.83
C TYR A 154 6.89 -3.91 -14.03
N MET A 155 6.71 -4.44 -15.25
CA MET A 155 7.02 -3.72 -16.49
C MET A 155 6.20 -2.45 -16.68
N ARG A 156 5.00 -2.35 -16.09
CA ARG A 156 4.10 -1.21 -16.27
C ARG A 156 4.16 -0.20 -15.11
N VAL A 157 4.47 -0.64 -13.89
CA VAL A 157 4.65 0.27 -12.75
C VAL A 157 5.96 1.06 -12.88
N LEU A 158 7.01 0.44 -13.43
CA LEU A 158 8.31 1.07 -13.71
C LEU A 158 8.33 1.95 -14.97
N ARG A 159 7.29 1.90 -15.80
CA ARG A 159 7.08 2.79 -16.95
C ARG A 159 6.32 4.06 -16.54
#